data_AF-G4FP43-F1
#
_entry.id   AF-G4FP43-F1
#
_cell.length_a   1.000
_cell.length_b   1.000
_cell.length_c   1.000
_cell.angle_alpha   90.00
_cell.angle_beta   90.00
_cell.angle_gamma   90.00
#
_symmetry.space_group_name_H-M   'P 1'
#
loop_
_entity.id
_entity.type
_entity.pdbx_description
1 polymer ?
#
loop_
_entity_poly.entity_id
_entity_poly.type
_entity_poly.pdbx_seq_one_letter_code
_entity_poly.pdbx_strand_id
1 'polypeptide(L)'
;MGWLGPSPISAVIAMLSSLFPLIYGLIFIVLLWQAFRVMGRGFSAAGKPLVAENVDRTGRLTIHPELLDGEGRLTEEDLLTVRFGGDSEPPNPTSKPGE
;
A
#
# COMPACT_ATOMS: atom_id res chain seq x y z
N MET A 1 -6.90 65.25 27.42
CA MET A 1 -7.39 64.08 26.65
C MET A 1 -6.23 63.11 26.52
N GLY A 2 -6.01 62.22 27.49
CA GLY A 2 -4.86 61.32 27.49
C GLY A 2 -5.07 60.18 26.51
N TRP A 3 -4.34 60.16 25.40
CA TRP A 3 -4.33 59.03 24.48
C TRP A 3 -3.48 57.92 25.10
N LEU A 4 -4.14 56.92 25.68
CA LEU A 4 -3.52 55.68 26.09
C LEU A 4 -3.40 54.82 24.82
N GLY A 5 -2.20 54.80 24.23
CA GLY A 5 -1.88 53.88 23.14
C GLY A 5 -2.14 52.43 23.54
N PRO A 6 -2.21 51.50 22.57
CA PRO A 6 -2.49 50.10 22.85
C PRO A 6 -1.49 49.56 23.86
N SER A 7 -2.00 48.97 24.94
CA SER A 7 -1.18 48.37 25.99
C SER A 7 -0.30 47.26 25.41
N PRO A 8 0.90 47.01 25.97
CA PRO A 8 1.78 45.95 25.50
C PRO A 8 1.08 44.58 25.49
N ILE A 9 0.14 44.37 26.42
CA ILE A 9 -0.70 43.16 26.50
C ILE A 9 -1.59 43.01 25.25
N SER A 10 -2.19 44.09 24.76
CA SER A 10 -3.00 44.07 23.54
C SER A 10 -2.17 43.69 22.31
N ALA A 11 -0.94 44.18 22.21
CA ALA A 11 -0.03 43.82 21.12
C ALA A 11 0.35 42.33 21.17
N VAL A 12 0.62 41.79 22.36
CA VAL A 12 0.92 40.36 22.55
C VAL A 12 -0.26 39.48 22.18
N ILE A 13 -1.48 39.85 22.58
CA ILE A 13 -2.70 39.10 22.21
C ILE A 13 -2.89 39.10 20.69
N ALA A 14 -2.71 40.25 20.02
CA ALA A 14 -2.82 40.34 18.57
C ALA A 14 -1.79 39.46 17.84
N MET A 15 -0.55 39.37 18.35
CA MET A 15 0.48 38.48 17.83
C MET A 15 0.13 37.00 18.03
N LEU A 16 -0.46 36.63 19.18
CA LEU A 16 -0.92 35.26 19.42
C LEU A 16 -2.10 34.89 18.52
N SER A 17 -3.03 35.81 18.30
CA SER A 17 -4.18 35.60 17.41
C SER A 17 -3.80 35.41 15.95
N SER A 18 -2.70 36.01 15.48
CA SER A 18 -2.18 35.78 14.13
C SER A 18 -1.32 34.52 14.03
N LEU A 19 -0.63 34.13 15.11
CA LEU A 19 0.22 32.94 15.13
C LEU A 19 -0.58 31.63 15.15
N PHE A 20 -1.69 31.58 15.90
CA PHE A 20 -2.53 30.39 16.02
C PHE A 20 -3.01 29.82 14.66
N PRO A 21 -3.62 30.61 13.75
CA PRO A 21 -4.05 30.11 12.46
C PRO A 21 -2.89 29.69 11.55
N LEU A 22 -1.70 30.30 11.68
CA LEU A 22 -0.51 29.90 10.93
C LEU A 22 -0.02 28.51 11.35
N ILE A 23 0.08 28.26 12.66
CA ILE A 23 0.46 26.95 13.20
C ILE A 23 -0.58 25.91 12.82
N TYR A 24 -1.87 26.23 12.96
CA TYR A 24 -2.95 25.33 12.58
C TYR A 24 -2.89 24.98 11.08
N GLY A 25 -2.70 25.98 10.21
CA GLY A 25 -2.53 25.77 8.78
C GLY A 25 -1.31 24.91 8.44
N LEU A 26 -0.18 25.14 9.10
CA LEU A 26 1.03 24.33 8.94
C LEU A 26 0.78 22.86 9.29
N ILE A 27 0.18 22.61 10.46
CA ILE A 27 -0.17 21.26 10.91
C ILE A 27 -1.14 20.61 9.92
N PHE A 28 -2.16 21.35 9.46
CA PHE A 28 -3.13 20.86 8.49
C PHE A 28 -2.46 20.43 7.18
N ILE A 29 -1.55 21.23 6.63
CA ILE A 29 -0.81 20.90 5.40
C ILE A 29 0.05 19.64 5.62
N VAL A 30 0.73 19.53 6.77
CA VAL A 30 1.53 18.35 7.11
C VAL A 30 0.66 17.09 7.19
N LEU A 31 -0.49 17.17 7.85
CA LEU A 31 -1.44 16.05 7.94
C LEU A 31 -1.99 15.65 6.57
N LEU A 32 -2.33 16.64 5.73
CA LEU A 32 -2.83 16.39 4.38
C LEU A 32 -1.75 15.71 3.53
N TRP A 33 -0.50 16.17 3.61
CA TRP A 33 0.64 15.53 2.96
C TRP A 33 0.85 14.09 3.44
N GLN A 34 0.77 13.85 4.74
CA GLN A 34 0.88 12.50 5.31
C GLN A 34 -0.22 11.58 4.78
N ALA A 35 -1.48 12.04 4.76
CA ALA A 35 -2.60 11.27 4.25
C ALA A 35 -2.39 10.88 2.78
N PHE A 36 -1.99 11.82 1.92
CA PHE A 36 -1.67 11.53 0.51
C PHE A 36 -0.48 10.58 0.37
N ARG A 37 0.58 10.76 1.17
CA ARG A 37 1.75 9.89 1.16
C ARG A 37 1.42 8.45 1.56
N VAL A 38 0.53 8.26 2.54
CA VAL A 38 0.06 6.93 2.96
C VAL A 38 -0.78 6.30 1.85
N MET A 39 -1.70 7.06 1.26
CA MET A 39 -2.54 6.58 0.16
C MET A 39 -1.73 6.19 -1.09
N GLY A 40 -0.70 6.97 -1.45
CA GLY A 40 0.17 6.68 -2.59
C GLY A 40 0.99 5.40 -2.43
N ARG A 41 1.34 5.02 -1.20
CA ARG A 41 1.97 3.71 -0.91
C ARG A 41 0.98 2.56 -1.05
N GLY A 42 -0.26 2.73 -0.56
CA GLY A 42 -1.33 1.76 -0.75
C GLY A 42 -1.65 1.52 -2.23
N PHE A 43 -1.63 2.59 -3.05
CA PHE A 43 -1.85 2.51 -4.49
C PHE A 43 -0.65 1.92 -5.26
N SER A 44 0.59 2.30 -4.94
CA SER A 44 1.79 1.73 -5.58
C SER A 44 1.88 0.21 -5.42
N ALA A 45 1.40 -0.29 -4.28
CA ALA A 45 1.39 -1.71 -4.04
C ALA A 45 0.26 -2.43 -4.83
N ALA A 46 -0.83 -1.73 -5.21
CA ALA A 46 -1.89 -2.25 -6.09
C ALA A 46 -1.56 -2.07 -7.59
N GLY A 47 -0.57 -1.22 -7.90
CA GLY A 47 -0.15 -0.87 -9.26
C GLY A 47 1.07 -1.62 -9.79
N LYS A 48 1.51 -2.72 -9.15
CA LYS A 48 2.36 -3.71 -9.84
C LYS A 48 1.41 -4.67 -10.57
N PRO A 49 1.08 -4.46 -11.86
CA PRO A 49 0.61 -5.55 -12.67
C PRO A 49 1.82 -6.48 -12.79
N LEU A 50 1.87 -7.50 -11.94
CA LEU A 50 2.68 -8.65 -12.28
C LEU A 50 2.05 -9.16 -13.57
N VAL A 51 2.78 -8.98 -14.67
CA VAL A 51 2.56 -9.67 -15.93
C VAL A 51 2.80 -11.16 -15.62
N ALA A 52 1.87 -11.78 -14.90
CA ALA A 52 1.66 -13.20 -14.91
C ALA A 52 0.70 -13.41 -16.06
N GLU A 53 1.26 -13.55 -17.25
CA GLU A 53 0.62 -14.14 -18.40
C GLU A 53 0.17 -15.55 -18.00
N ASN A 54 -0.96 -15.64 -17.30
CA ASN A 54 -1.74 -16.85 -17.17
C ASN A 54 -3.12 -16.49 -17.68
N VAL A 55 -3.26 -16.68 -18.99
CA VAL A 55 -4.50 -16.60 -19.74
C VAL A 55 -5.47 -17.61 -19.13
N ASP A 56 -6.22 -17.17 -18.12
CA ASP A 56 -7.36 -17.90 -17.60
C ASP A 56 -8.45 -17.96 -18.68
N ARG A 57 -8.77 -19.19 -19.10
CA ARG A 57 -9.78 -19.47 -20.13
C ARG A 57 -11.21 -19.18 -19.68
N THR A 58 -11.44 -18.89 -18.39
CA THR A 58 -12.75 -18.50 -17.86
C THR A 58 -12.96 -16.99 -17.76
N GLY A 59 -11.94 -16.18 -18.06
CA GLY A 59 -12.00 -14.71 -18.01
C GLY A 59 -12.29 -14.17 -16.60
N ARG A 60 -12.14 -15.00 -15.57
CA ARG A 60 -12.49 -14.67 -14.20
C ARG A 60 -11.29 -15.01 -13.34
N LEU A 61 -10.40 -14.02 -13.21
CA LEU A 61 -9.20 -14.09 -12.38
C LEU A 61 -9.58 -14.42 -10.93
N THR A 62 -9.60 -15.70 -10.57
CA THR A 62 -9.76 -16.16 -9.20
C THR A 62 -8.38 -16.36 -8.60
N ILE A 63 -7.94 -15.41 -7.77
CA ILE A 63 -6.73 -15.60 -6.96
C ILE A 63 -7.15 -16.39 -5.71
N HIS A 64 -6.53 -17.55 -5.50
CA HIS A 64 -6.76 -18.36 -4.31
C HIS A 64 -6.32 -17.60 -3.05
N PRO A 65 -7.08 -17.64 -1.94
CA PRO A 65 -6.75 -16.86 -0.74
C PRO A 65 -5.43 -17.26 -0.08
N GLU A 66 -4.96 -18.49 -0.31
CA GLU A 66 -3.65 -18.98 0.14
C GLU A 66 -2.47 -18.35 -0.60
N LEU A 67 -2.74 -17.73 -1.77
CA LEU A 67 -1.75 -16.95 -2.50
C LEU A 67 -1.70 -15.51 -2.01
N LEU A 68 -2.44 -15.14 -0.96
CA LEU A 68 -2.46 -13.80 -0.42
C LEU A 68 -1.73 -13.74 0.93
N ASP A 69 -0.89 -12.72 1.12
CA ASP A 69 -0.27 -12.40 2.40
C ASP A 69 -1.33 -11.87 3.40
N GLY A 70 -0.91 -11.66 4.65
CA GLY A 70 -1.79 -11.13 5.71
C GLY A 70 -2.41 -9.76 5.41
N GLU A 71 -1.92 -9.06 4.40
CA GLU A 71 -2.40 -7.75 3.94
C GLU A 71 -3.19 -7.85 2.62
N GLY A 72 -3.50 -9.07 2.18
CA GLY A 72 -4.31 -9.35 0.99
C GLY A 72 -3.58 -9.11 -0.35
N ARG A 73 -2.24 -9.08 -0.37
CA ARG A 73 -1.42 -9.00 -1.60
C ARG A 73 -0.96 -10.38 -2.02
N LEU A 74 -0.62 -10.59 -3.30
CA LEU A 74 -0.02 -11.85 -3.72
C LEU A 74 1.26 -12.13 -2.93
N THR A 75 1.30 -13.27 -2.25
CA THR A 75 2.43 -13.70 -1.42
C THR A 75 3.64 -13.97 -2.30
N GLU A 76 4.77 -13.34 -1.96
CA GLU A 76 6.08 -13.56 -2.62
C GLU A 76 6.89 -14.64 -1.86
N GLU A 77 6.28 -15.31 -0.87
CA GLU A 77 6.93 -16.33 -0.05
C GLU A 77 7.03 -17.68 -0.76
N ASP A 78 8.11 -18.41 -0.47
CA ASP A 78 8.36 -19.72 -1.07
C ASP A 78 7.36 -20.73 -0.49
N LEU A 79 6.29 -21.00 -1.24
CA LEU A 79 5.21 -21.89 -0.79
C LEU A 79 5.78 -23.29 -0.55
N LEU A 80 5.45 -23.85 0.62
CA LEU A 80 5.93 -25.16 1.03
C LEU A 80 5.26 -26.25 0.17
N THR A 81 5.87 -26.58 -0.97
CA THR A 81 5.37 -27.65 -1.83
C THR A 81 5.82 -29.01 -1.29
N VAL A 82 4.88 -29.74 -0.68
CA VAL A 82 5.11 -31.13 -0.30
C VAL A 82 5.04 -31.98 -1.57
N ARG A 83 6.20 -32.35 -2.13
CA ARG A 83 6.28 -33.37 -3.17
C ARG A 83 6.13 -34.73 -2.49
N PHE A 84 4.97 -35.35 -2.66
CA PHE A 84 4.80 -36.76 -2.32
C PHE A 84 5.62 -37.60 -3.29
N GLY A 85 6.86 -37.90 -2.92
CA GLY A 85 7.66 -38.95 -3.54
C GLY A 85 7.11 -40.29 -3.09
N GLY A 86 6.21 -40.87 -3.89
CA GLY A 86 5.89 -42.28 -3.86
C GLY A 86 6.18 -42.85 -5.24
N ASP A 87 6.95 -43.93 -5.30
CA ASP A 87 7.50 -44.58 -6.50
C ASP A 87 6.41 -45.09 -7.46
N SER A 88 5.69 -44.21 -8.13
CA SER A 88 4.65 -44.57 -9.10
C SER A 88 4.62 -43.55 -10.22
N GLU A 89 5.73 -43.45 -10.94
CA GLU A 89 5.78 -42.79 -12.23
C GLU A 89 4.84 -43.53 -13.21
N PRO A 90 3.73 -42.92 -13.68
CA PRO A 90 2.95 -43.47 -14.76
C PRO A 90 3.80 -43.34 -16.03
N PRO A 91 3.89 -44.38 -16.89
CA PRO A 91 4.73 -44.34 -18.06
C PRO A 91 4.37 -43.14 -18.93
N ASN A 92 5.37 -42.29 -19.18
CA ASN A 92 5.29 -41.16 -20.09
C ASN A 92 4.88 -41.68 -21.48
N PRO A 93 3.73 -41.27 -22.05
CA PRO A 93 3.26 -41.79 -23.34
C PRO A 93 4.10 -41.32 -24.54
N THR A 94 5.18 -40.57 -24.32
CA THR A 94 5.98 -39.94 -25.39
C THR A 94 7.34 -40.58 -25.66
N SER A 95 7.75 -41.64 -24.94
CA SER A 95 8.93 -42.41 -25.34
C SER A 95 8.55 -43.43 -26.41
N LYS A 96 8.90 -43.14 -27.67
CA LYS A 96 8.86 -44.13 -28.75
C LYS A 96 9.75 -45.32 -28.39
N PRO A 97 9.27 -46.58 -28.50
CA PRO A 97 10.12 -47.74 -28.36
C PRO A 97 10.82 -48.03 -29.69
N GLY A 98 12.15 -48.10 -29.66
CA GLY A 98 12.99 -48.60 -30.75
C GLY A 98 13.93 -47.55 -31.37
N GLU A 99 15.12 -47.41 -30.78
CA GLU A 99 16.43 -47.75 -31.38
C GLU A 99 17.50 -47.73 -30.28
#